data_AF-A0A7V3FBB4-F1
#
_entry.id   AF-A0A7V3FBB4-F1
#
_cell.length_a   1.000
_cell.length_b   1.000
_cell.length_c   1.000
_cell.angle_alpha   90.00
_cell.angle_beta   90.00
_cell.angle_gamma   90.00
#
_symmetry.space_group_name_H-M   'P 1'
#
loop_
_entity.id
_entity.type
_entity.pdbx_description
1 polymer ?
#
loop_
_entity_poly.entity_id
_entity_poly.type
_entity_poly.pdbx_seq_one_letter_code
_entity_poly.pdbx_strand_id
1 'polypeptide(L)'
;MARTWLSIKVELVSGRGERFWPRPGRIFAASRTHSFEALASAIDDAFARWDRSHLHEFRFRDGRKIGLPDTDWGIEQDVTDYRKTKVGLLKPGEQFVYIFDFGDDWTHLCTVAEQRIDPLETLGIVPDRPLPYWGWGDIPDQYGRHWDGDDGESPPPEDPGGPDPVELDHWRW
;
A
#
# COMPACT_ATOMS: atom_id res chain seq x y z
N MET A 1 -9.28 16.97 18.76
CA MET A 1 -7.85 17.35 18.96
C MET A 1 -7.40 18.18 17.74
N ALA A 2 -6.11 18.49 17.55
CA ALA A 2 -5.67 19.30 16.40
C ALA A 2 -5.55 18.46 15.12
N ARG A 3 -6.20 18.90 14.04
CA ARG A 3 -6.15 18.28 12.70
C ARG A 3 -4.77 18.46 12.07
N THR A 4 -3.87 17.52 12.34
CA THR A 4 -2.44 17.62 11.99
C THR A 4 -1.96 16.51 11.08
N TRP A 5 -2.75 15.44 10.94
CA TRP A 5 -2.38 14.25 10.19
C TRP A 5 -2.73 14.38 8.71
N LEU A 6 -1.90 13.76 7.88
CA LEU A 6 -2.14 13.62 6.45
C LEU A 6 -3.26 12.60 6.24
N SER A 7 -4.13 12.90 5.27
CA SER A 7 -5.02 11.92 4.66
C SER A 7 -4.53 11.71 3.22
N ILE A 8 -4.20 10.47 2.86
CA ILE A 8 -3.56 10.15 1.57
C ILE A 8 -4.40 9.10 0.87
N LYS A 9 -5.00 9.47 -0.27
CA LYS A 9 -5.68 8.52 -1.15
C LYS A 9 -4.62 7.78 -1.97
N VAL A 10 -4.68 6.46 -1.98
CA VAL A 10 -3.77 5.59 -2.76
C VAL A 10 -4.63 4.70 -3.64
N GLU A 11 -4.41 4.73 -4.94
CA GLU A 11 -5.19 4.01 -5.95
C GLU A 11 -4.27 3.12 -6.78
N LEU A 12 -4.60 1.84 -6.89
CA LEU A 12 -3.87 0.89 -7.73
C LEU A 12 -4.18 1.17 -9.21
N VAL A 13 -3.15 1.48 -9.98
CA VAL A 13 -3.24 1.88 -11.39
C VAL A 13 -2.95 0.71 -12.32
N SER A 14 -1.89 -0.03 -12.04
CA SER A 14 -1.41 -1.15 -12.86
C SER A 14 -0.57 -2.13 -12.04
N GLY A 15 -0.34 -3.30 -12.61
CA GLY A 15 0.57 -4.33 -12.12
C GLY A 15 0.40 -5.61 -12.92
N ARG A 16 1.48 -6.38 -13.08
CA ARG A 16 1.54 -7.63 -13.87
C ARG A 16 1.07 -7.47 -15.31
N GLY A 17 1.34 -6.31 -15.92
CA GLY A 17 0.90 -5.99 -17.28
C GLY A 17 -0.58 -5.64 -17.42
N GLU A 18 -1.33 -5.59 -16.31
CA GLU A 18 -2.72 -5.19 -16.28
C GLU A 18 -2.90 -3.73 -15.88
N ARG A 19 -4.01 -3.14 -16.32
CA ARG A 19 -4.43 -1.79 -15.94
C ARG A 19 -5.80 -1.85 -15.28
N PHE A 20 -5.93 -1.25 -14.11
CA PHE A 20 -7.14 -1.34 -13.31
C PHE A 20 -8.08 -0.15 -13.54
N TRP A 21 -9.35 -0.46 -13.84
CA TRP A 21 -10.44 0.52 -13.86
C TRP A 21 -11.80 -0.16 -13.62
N PRO A 22 -12.62 0.31 -12.66
CA PRO A 22 -12.31 1.34 -11.67
C PRO A 22 -11.13 0.91 -10.76
N ARG A 23 -10.34 1.89 -10.30
CA ARG A 23 -9.11 1.60 -9.53
C ARG A 23 -9.47 1.15 -8.11
N PRO A 24 -9.01 -0.02 -7.63
CA PRO A 24 -9.01 -0.35 -6.22
C PRO A 24 -8.23 0.70 -5.44
N GLY A 25 -8.70 1.09 -4.25
CA GLY A 25 -8.08 2.18 -3.53
C GLY A 25 -8.30 2.17 -2.04
N ARG A 26 -7.42 2.88 -1.33
CA ARG A 26 -7.38 3.00 0.12
C ARG A 26 -7.16 4.46 0.50
N ILE A 27 -7.66 4.88 1.67
CA ILE A 27 -7.32 6.18 2.25
C ILE A 27 -6.56 5.94 3.54
N PHE A 28 -5.35 6.49 3.61
CA PHE A 28 -4.43 6.34 4.73
C PHE A 28 -4.41 7.57 5.60
N ALA A 29 -4.39 7.36 6.91
CA ALA A 29 -4.00 8.36 7.89
C ALA A 29 -2.50 8.23 8.17
N ALA A 30 -1.77 9.34 8.11
CA ALA A 30 -0.35 9.35 8.46
C ALA A 30 0.06 10.58 9.26
N SER A 31 0.74 10.36 10.39
CA SER A 31 1.42 11.44 11.10
C SER A 31 2.53 12.02 10.24
N ARG A 32 2.78 13.33 10.38
CA ARG A 32 3.88 14.03 9.70
C ARG A 32 5.27 13.49 10.08
N THR A 33 5.38 12.77 11.20
CA THR A 33 6.63 12.18 11.71
C THR A 33 6.88 10.75 11.23
N HIS A 34 5.91 10.11 10.58
CA HIS A 34 6.11 8.79 9.96
C HIS A 34 7.12 8.88 8.81
N SER A 35 7.89 7.81 8.60
CA SER A 35 8.81 7.70 7.46
C SER A 35 8.07 7.32 6.17
N PHE A 36 8.71 7.54 5.03
CA PHE A 36 8.23 6.99 3.76
C PHE A 36 8.30 5.46 3.73
N GLU A 37 9.28 4.84 4.40
CA GLU A 37 9.31 3.38 4.62
C GLU A 37 8.04 2.88 5.33
N ALA A 38 7.61 3.55 6.41
CA ALA A 38 6.40 3.17 7.13
C ALA A 38 5.14 3.34 6.25
N LEU A 39 5.14 4.33 5.35
CA LEU A 39 4.06 4.49 4.36
C LEU A 39 4.09 3.38 3.31
N ALA A 40 5.26 3.02 2.78
CA ALA A 40 5.42 1.92 1.83
C ALA A 40 4.91 0.61 2.42
N SER A 41 5.39 0.26 3.62
CA SER A 41 4.97 -0.94 4.33
C SER A 41 3.45 -1.01 4.55
N ALA A 42 2.82 0.11 4.90
CA ALA A 42 1.37 0.20 5.06
C ALA A 42 0.60 0.09 3.74
N ILE A 43 1.14 0.64 2.64
CA ILE A 43 0.55 0.49 1.30
C ILE A 43 0.58 -0.97 0.89
N ASP A 44 1.75 -1.60 0.97
CA ASP A 44 1.92 -3.00 0.65
C ASP A 44 0.98 -3.93 1.46
N ASP A 45 0.83 -3.69 2.77
CA ASP A 45 -0.11 -4.43 3.62
C ASP A 45 -1.55 -4.28 3.09
N ALA A 46 -1.96 -3.03 2.82
CA ALA A 46 -3.32 -2.72 2.40
C ALA A 46 -3.65 -3.20 0.98
N PHE A 47 -2.63 -3.50 0.18
CA PHE A 47 -2.72 -4.03 -1.18
C PHE A 47 -2.19 -5.46 -1.30
N ALA A 48 -2.09 -6.22 -0.20
CA ALA A 48 -1.72 -7.64 -0.21
C ALA A 48 -0.42 -7.94 -0.98
N ARG A 49 0.63 -7.14 -0.72
CA ARG A 49 2.00 -7.42 -1.16
C ARG A 49 2.71 -8.08 0.02
N TRP A 50 3.08 -9.35 -0.14
CA TRP A 50 3.58 -10.19 0.95
C TRP A 50 5.09 -10.39 0.87
N ASP A 51 5.61 -10.64 -0.33
CA ASP A 51 7.04 -10.82 -0.55
C ASP A 51 7.71 -9.45 -0.71
N ARG A 52 8.21 -8.92 0.41
CA ARG A 52 8.82 -7.58 0.51
C ARG A 52 10.26 -7.49 0.02
N SER A 53 10.81 -8.59 -0.52
CA SER A 53 12.20 -8.62 -0.98
C SER A 53 12.44 -7.83 -2.27
N HIS A 54 11.36 -7.38 -2.93
CA HIS A 54 11.42 -6.60 -4.16
C HIS A 54 11.79 -5.13 -3.95
N LEU A 55 12.45 -4.56 -4.96
CA LEU A 55 12.73 -3.13 -5.03
C LEU A 55 11.43 -2.32 -5.17
N HIS A 56 11.39 -1.18 -4.49
CA HIS A 56 10.25 -0.28 -4.48
C HIS A 56 10.67 1.16 -4.20
N GLU A 57 9.95 2.13 -4.76
CA GLU A 57 10.25 3.55 -4.58
C GLU A 57 9.02 4.46 -4.76
N PHE A 58 9.12 5.66 -4.22
CA PHE A 58 8.22 6.77 -4.51
C PHE A 58 8.82 7.68 -5.58
N ARG A 59 8.02 8.08 -6.57
CA ARG A 59 8.40 9.02 -7.65
C ARG A 59 7.53 10.27 -7.61
N PHE A 60 8.16 11.42 -7.72
CA PHE A 60 7.51 12.73 -7.73
C PHE A 60 7.61 13.38 -9.10
N ARG A 61 6.67 14.30 -9.38
CA ARG A 61 6.61 15.01 -10.68
C ARG A 61 7.83 15.89 -10.96
N ASP A 62 8.51 16.35 -9.90
CA ASP A 62 9.73 17.16 -9.98
C ASP A 62 11.01 16.32 -10.15
N GLY A 63 10.88 15.01 -10.34
CA GLY A 63 12.00 14.10 -10.56
C GLY A 63 12.56 13.49 -9.27
N ARG A 64 12.14 13.95 -8.08
CA ARG A 64 12.59 13.34 -6.81
C ARG A 64 12.18 11.87 -6.76
N LYS A 65 13.11 11.04 -6.29
CA LYS A 65 12.88 9.63 -5.94
C LYS A 65 13.19 9.40 -4.46
N ILE A 66 12.30 8.67 -3.79
CA ILE A 66 12.47 8.30 -2.38
C ILE A 66 12.33 6.78 -2.29
N GLY A 67 13.40 6.09 -1.90
CA GLY A 67 13.47 4.62 -1.88
C GLY A 67 14.63 4.14 -1.02
N LEU A 68 15.03 2.88 -1.17
CA LEU A 68 16.27 2.38 -0.59
C LEU A 68 17.44 2.70 -1.55
N PRO A 69 18.43 3.51 -1.16
CA PRO A 69 19.58 3.76 -2.03
C PRO A 69 20.40 2.47 -2.19
N ASP A 70 20.70 2.11 -3.44
CA ASP A 70 21.65 1.04 -3.74
C ASP A 70 23.06 1.58 -3.58
N THR A 71 23.84 0.95 -2.70
CA THR A 71 25.24 1.30 -2.44
C THR A 71 26.23 0.28 -2.99
N ASP A 72 25.75 -0.83 -3.54
CA ASP A 72 26.57 -2.02 -3.78
C ASP A 72 27.47 -1.88 -5.01
N TRP A 73 27.10 -0.99 -5.94
CA TRP A 73 27.82 -0.79 -7.20
C TRP A 73 28.59 0.54 -7.31
N GLY A 74 28.65 1.32 -6.22
CA GLY A 74 29.36 2.62 -6.22
C GLY A 74 28.80 3.67 -7.18
N ILE A 75 27.61 3.43 -7.73
CA ILE A 75 26.86 4.40 -8.53
C ILE A 75 25.98 5.16 -7.54
N GLU A 76 26.23 6.46 -7.36
CA GLU A 76 25.27 7.33 -6.66
C GLU A 76 23.97 7.35 -7.46
N GLN A 77 22.98 6.61 -6.98
CA GLN A 77 21.62 6.79 -7.45
C GLN A 77 21.04 8.05 -6.81
N ASP A 78 20.39 8.90 -7.62
CA ASP A 78 19.64 10.06 -7.12
C ASP A 78 18.32 9.61 -6.46
N VAL A 79 18.47 8.86 -5.36
CA VAL A 79 17.39 8.25 -4.57
C VAL A 79 17.61 8.64 -3.11
N THR A 80 16.63 9.31 -2.54
CA THR A 80 16.66 9.70 -1.12
C THR A 80 16.21 8.53 -0.24
N ASP A 81 16.94 8.27 0.85
CA ASP A 81 16.63 7.19 1.79
C ASP A 81 15.26 7.36 2.48
N TYR A 82 14.32 6.49 2.14
CA TYR A 82 12.96 6.47 2.66
C TYR A 82 12.82 6.16 4.17
N ARG A 83 13.83 5.58 4.81
CA ARG A 83 13.85 5.27 6.27
C ARG A 83 14.01 6.55 7.06
N LYS A 84 14.80 7.46 6.51
CA LYS A 84 15.18 8.74 7.12
C LYS A 84 14.24 9.87 6.72
N THR A 85 13.56 9.74 5.59
CA THR A 85 12.69 10.78 5.05
C THR A 85 11.28 10.71 5.62
N LYS A 86 10.76 11.83 6.10
CA LYS A 86 9.44 11.91 6.74
C LYS A 86 8.35 12.33 5.76
N VAL A 87 7.16 11.72 5.88
CA VAL A 87 6.00 12.05 5.03
C VAL A 87 5.47 13.47 5.29
N GLY A 88 5.86 14.12 6.39
CA GLY A 88 5.52 15.51 6.68
C GLY A 88 6.04 16.54 5.68
N LEU A 89 6.90 16.14 4.73
CA LEU A 89 7.32 16.93 3.57
C LEU A 89 6.23 17.08 2.50
N LEU A 90 5.24 16.18 2.50
CA LEU A 90 4.14 16.17 1.55
C LEU A 90 3.20 17.37 1.73
N LYS A 91 2.90 18.04 0.63
CA LYS A 91 2.01 19.21 0.59
C LYS A 91 0.56 18.78 0.36
N PRO A 92 -0.43 19.56 0.85
CA PRO A 92 -1.83 19.37 0.44
C PRO A 92 -1.96 19.38 -1.09
N GLY A 93 -2.78 18.47 -1.64
CA GLY A 93 -2.99 18.33 -3.08
C GLY A 93 -1.83 17.70 -3.85
N GLU A 94 -0.68 17.42 -3.22
CA GLU A 94 0.47 16.82 -3.90
C GLU A 94 0.15 15.40 -4.39
N GLN A 95 0.55 15.13 -5.63
CA GLN A 95 0.43 13.81 -6.25
C GLN A 95 1.82 13.23 -6.50
N PHE A 96 1.95 11.95 -6.22
CA PHE A 96 3.17 11.17 -6.42
C PHE A 96 2.79 9.71 -6.68
N VAL A 97 3.75 8.92 -7.14
CA VAL A 97 3.54 7.50 -7.44
C VAL A 97 4.35 6.67 -6.46
N TYR A 98 3.78 5.56 -5.99
CA TYR A 98 4.52 4.49 -5.30
C TYR A 98 4.53 3.25 -6.19
N ILE A 99 5.72 2.73 -6.47
CA ILE A 99 5.91 1.53 -7.29
C ILE A 99 6.47 0.44 -6.38
N PHE A 100 5.76 -0.67 -6.27
CA PHE A 100 6.21 -1.87 -5.60
C PHE A 100 6.56 -2.93 -6.66
N ASP A 101 7.70 -3.60 -6.48
CA ASP A 101 8.23 -4.60 -7.42
C ASP A 101 8.46 -4.02 -8.82
N PHE A 102 9.72 -3.70 -9.13
CA PHE A 102 10.07 -3.15 -10.45
C PHE A 102 9.89 -4.15 -11.61
N GLY A 103 9.78 -5.45 -11.32
CA GLY A 103 9.46 -6.46 -12.32
C GLY A 103 7.95 -6.48 -12.63
N ASP A 104 7.12 -6.61 -11.59
CA ASP A 104 5.67 -6.68 -11.74
C ASP A 104 4.98 -5.30 -11.88
N ASP A 105 5.68 -4.20 -11.61
CA ASP A 105 5.23 -2.82 -11.78
C ASP A 105 3.88 -2.51 -11.08
N TRP A 106 3.76 -2.91 -9.80
CA TRP A 106 2.59 -2.56 -8.98
C TRP A 106 2.59 -1.07 -8.68
N THR A 107 1.94 -0.30 -9.54
CA THR A 107 1.96 1.16 -9.55
C THR A 107 0.73 1.73 -8.86
N HIS A 108 0.97 2.57 -7.86
CA HIS A 108 -0.04 3.23 -7.04
C HIS A 108 0.03 4.75 -7.22
N LEU A 109 -1.08 5.37 -7.61
CA LEU A 109 -1.22 6.82 -7.58
C LEU A 109 -1.59 7.27 -6.18
N CYS A 110 -0.74 8.12 -5.59
CA CYS A 110 -0.97 8.72 -4.28
C CYS A 110 -1.40 10.18 -4.45
N THR A 111 -2.45 10.58 -3.73
CA THR A 111 -2.94 11.98 -3.68
C THR A 111 -3.14 12.39 -2.24
N VAL A 112 -2.43 13.44 -1.82
CA VAL A 112 -2.58 14.02 -0.48
C VAL A 112 -3.85 14.88 -0.46
N ALA A 113 -4.74 14.65 0.49
CA ALA A 113 -5.94 15.46 0.66
C ALA A 113 -5.59 16.91 1.03
N GLU A 114 -6.45 17.84 0.59
CA GLU A 114 -6.36 19.26 0.94
C GLU A 114 -6.48 19.46 2.45
N GLN A 115 -7.43 18.76 3.07
CA GLN A 115 -7.68 18.86 4.50
C GLN A 115 -6.86 17.84 5.29
N ARG A 116 -6.30 18.31 6.41
CA ARG A 116 -5.76 17.44 7.45
C ARG A 116 -6.89 16.80 8.26
N ILE A 117 -6.57 15.67 8.88
CA ILE A 117 -7.49 14.94 9.76
C ILE A 117 -6.97 14.92 11.20
N ASP A 118 -7.89 14.65 12.11
CA ASP A 118 -7.59 14.23 13.46
C ASP A 118 -7.75 12.70 13.53
N PRO A 119 -6.71 11.93 13.91
CA PRO A 119 -6.79 10.48 13.95
C PRO A 119 -7.83 9.96 14.96
N LEU A 120 -8.03 10.61 16.11
CA LEU A 120 -9.04 10.15 17.06
C LEU A 120 -10.46 10.37 16.53
N GLU A 121 -10.71 11.50 15.86
CA GLU A 121 -12.04 11.78 15.29
C GLU A 121 -12.33 10.90 14.07
N THR A 122 -11.31 10.57 13.27
CA THR A 122 -11.49 9.86 12.00
C THR A 122 -11.39 8.34 12.16
N LEU A 123 -10.44 7.86 12.97
CA LEU A 123 -10.14 6.43 13.15
C LEU A 123 -10.61 5.89 14.51
N GLY A 124 -10.89 6.76 15.49
CA GLY A 124 -11.13 6.35 16.88
C GLY A 124 -9.87 5.98 17.67
N ILE A 125 -8.70 5.95 17.00
CA ILE A 125 -7.40 5.58 17.58
C ILE A 125 -6.28 6.48 17.06
N VAL A 126 -5.14 6.50 17.74
CA VAL A 126 -3.90 7.10 17.25
C VAL A 126 -2.93 5.97 16.90
N PRO A 127 -2.82 5.55 15.62
CA PRO A 127 -1.92 4.48 15.25
C PRO A 127 -0.45 4.92 15.35
N ASP A 128 0.46 3.97 15.52
CA ASP A 128 1.92 4.22 15.59
C ASP A 128 2.59 4.28 14.21
N ARG A 129 1.86 3.86 13.16
CA ARG A 129 2.27 3.84 11.76
C ARG A 129 1.14 4.33 10.85
N PRO A 130 1.41 4.63 9.57
CA PRO A 130 0.34 4.91 8.61
C PRO A 130 -0.68 3.77 8.57
N LEU A 131 -1.96 4.10 8.56
CA LEU A 131 -3.02 3.09 8.63
C LEU A 131 -4.14 3.43 7.62
N PRO A 132 -4.57 2.47 6.78
CA PRO A 132 -5.76 2.67 5.97
C PRO A 132 -7.01 2.69 6.86
N TYR A 133 -7.89 3.66 6.66
CA TYR A 133 -9.15 3.79 7.40
C TYR A 133 -10.39 3.73 6.50
N TRP A 134 -10.19 3.64 5.19
CA TRP A 134 -11.24 3.43 4.20
C TRP A 134 -10.68 2.69 2.98
N GLY A 135 -11.51 1.94 2.26
CA GLY A 135 -11.09 1.20 1.08
C GLY A 135 -12.23 0.76 0.17
N TRP A 136 -11.88 0.47 -1.09
CA TRP A 136 -12.79 -0.04 -2.12
C TRP A 136 -12.05 -0.87 -3.18
N GLY A 137 -12.79 -1.68 -3.93
CA GLY A 137 -12.29 -2.49 -5.03
C GLY A 137 -11.52 -3.74 -4.58
N ASP A 138 -11.48 -4.73 -5.48
CA ASP A 138 -10.80 -5.99 -5.28
C ASP A 138 -9.29 -5.79 -5.35
N ILE A 139 -8.56 -6.46 -4.45
CA ILE A 139 -7.10 -6.42 -4.44
C ILE A 139 -6.60 -7.67 -5.15
N PRO A 140 -5.90 -7.55 -6.30
CA PRO A 140 -5.28 -8.71 -6.92
C PRO A 140 -4.13 -9.23 -6.06
N ASP A 141 -4.02 -10.56 -5.93
CA ASP A 141 -2.87 -11.22 -5.30
C ASP A 141 -1.56 -10.78 -5.99
N GLN A 142 -0.50 -10.67 -5.19
CA GLN A 142 0.81 -10.22 -5.66
C GLN A 142 1.33 -11.02 -6.87
N TYR A 143 1.02 -12.32 -6.95
CA TYR A 143 1.48 -13.20 -8.02
C TYR A 143 0.33 -13.76 -8.87
N GLY A 144 -0.90 -13.27 -8.66
CA GLY A 144 -2.09 -13.73 -9.38
C GLY A 144 -2.64 -15.07 -8.89
N ARG A 145 -2.33 -15.48 -7.66
CA ARG A 145 -2.85 -16.71 -7.06
C ARG A 145 -4.31 -16.56 -6.66
N HIS A 146 -5.11 -17.60 -6.90
CA HIS A 146 -6.53 -17.64 -6.58
C HIS A 146 -6.83 -18.47 -5.31
N TRP A 147 -5.97 -19.41 -4.95
CA TRP A 147 -6.05 -20.23 -3.74
C TRP A 147 -4.65 -20.54 -3.18
N ASP A 148 -4.58 -21.15 -2.00
CA ASP A 148 -3.31 -21.56 -1.39
C ASP A 148 -2.65 -22.71 -2.17
N GLY A 149 -1.42 -22.49 -2.63
CA GLY A 149 -0.72 -23.42 -3.51
C GLY A 149 -1.09 -23.34 -4.99
N ASP A 150 -1.82 -22.29 -5.42
CA ASP A 150 -2.04 -22.03 -6.85
C ASP A 150 -0.69 -21.80 -7.55
N ASP A 151 -0.36 -22.70 -8.47
CA ASP A 151 0.84 -22.70 -9.31
C ASP A 151 0.54 -22.20 -10.74
N GLY A 152 -0.71 -21.85 -11.04
CA GLY A 152 -1.20 -21.43 -12.35
C GLY A 152 -1.42 -22.56 -13.36
N GLU A 153 -1.14 -23.82 -13.00
CA GLU A 153 -1.26 -24.99 -13.88
C GLU A 153 -2.27 -26.02 -13.34
N SER A 154 -2.28 -26.21 -12.03
CA SER A 154 -3.12 -27.18 -11.33
C SER A 154 -4.57 -26.68 -11.22
N PRO A 155 -5.57 -27.59 -11.26
CA PRO A 155 -6.95 -27.21 -10.99
C PRO A 155 -7.12 -26.77 -9.52
N PRO A 156 -8.12 -25.92 -9.22
CA PRO A 156 -8.46 -25.58 -7.84
C PRO A 156 -8.80 -26.83 -7.03
N PRO A 157 -8.52 -26.83 -5.71
CA PRO A 157 -8.92 -27.93 -4.85
C PRO A 157 -10.43 -28.16 -4.90
N GLU A 158 -10.85 -29.42 -4.83
CA GLU A 158 -12.27 -29.76 -4.77
C GLU A 158 -12.89 -29.19 -3.49
N ASP A 159 -14.07 -28.58 -3.63
CA ASP A 159 -14.88 -28.20 -2.48
C ASP A 159 -15.31 -29.48 -1.74
N PRO A 160 -14.96 -29.64 -0.45
CA PRO A 160 -15.33 -30.83 0.32
C PRO A 160 -16.85 -31.01 0.48
N GLY A 161 -17.67 -30.00 0.14
CA GLY A 161 -19.13 -30.12 0.04
C GLY A 161 -19.85 -30.41 1.37
N GLY A 162 -19.12 -30.33 2.48
CA GLY A 162 -19.59 -30.53 3.85
C GLY A 162 -19.53 -29.24 4.67
N PRO A 163 -20.10 -29.23 5.89
CA PRO A 163 -19.99 -28.08 6.77
C PRO A 163 -18.52 -27.81 7.14
N ASP A 164 -18.20 -26.54 7.40
CA ASP A 164 -16.89 -26.18 7.93
C ASP A 164 -16.54 -27.01 9.18
N PRO A 165 -15.25 -27.34 9.42
CA PRO A 165 -14.83 -28.17 10.56
C PRO A 165 -15.27 -27.63 11.94
N VAL A 166 -15.66 -26.35 11.99
CA VAL A 166 -16.31 -25.71 13.13
C VAL A 166 -17.63 -25.14 12.65
N GLU A 167 -18.75 -25.49 13.31
CA GLU A 167 -20.05 -24.88 13.04
C GLU A 167 -19.98 -23.35 13.28
N LEU A 168 -19.84 -22.60 12.19
CA LEU A 168 -19.81 -21.13 12.21
C LEU A 168 -21.13 -20.53 12.70
N ASP A 169 -22.20 -21.32 12.72
CA ASP A 169 -23.53 -20.92 13.17
C ASP A 169 -23.58 -20.57 14.67
N HIS A 170 -22.68 -21.12 15.49
CA HIS A 170 -22.54 -20.74 16.90
C HIS A 170 -21.88 -19.35 17.10
N TRP A 171 -21.41 -18.72 16.03
CA TRP A 171 -20.73 -17.42 16.02
C TRP A 171 -21.46 -16.35 15.20
N ARG A 172 -22.67 -16.64 14.72
CA ARG A 172 -23.56 -15.65 14.11
C ARG A 172 -24.22 -14.82 15.23
N TRP A 173 -23.87 -13.53 15.31
CA TRP A 173 -24.47 -12.55 16.22
C TRP A 173 -25.73 -11.92 15.62
#